data_AF-A0A1J5KJY6-F1
#
_entry.id   AF-A0A1J5KJY6-F1
#
_cell.length_a   1.000
_cell.length_b   1.000
_cell.length_c   1.000
_cell.angle_alpha   90.00
_cell.angle_beta   90.00
_cell.angle_gamma   90.00
#
_symmetry.space_group_name_H-M   'P 1'
#
loop_
_entity.id
_entity.type
_entity.pdbx_description
1 polymer ?
#
loop_
_entity_poly.entity_id
_entity_poly.type
_entity_poly.pdbx_seq_one_letter_code
_entity_poly.pdbx_strand_id
1 'polypeptide(L)'
;MQRIILILIFLVIATIGSGLGYLYSKNPTRIYPLPYQVANQTYGTDNIAEDADILIVGDDFGVEFNNQVQKLVETLSEKLKKPLSIYNLAQNGEGIHRTLNKLKKLKRLPPIIVYMSGGSEFHEDLYPQDIRKFKVNFKIYKNDYAQTFIMLMPVLSRFLFFPDQVKSLGQEIIKSKKRNDRNFQVIAESTFYFFKEQLMDLVDYISENKSTVIMVTPVVNYERKVQKVCDNAVTDDITIEQVDINKLLENNRLKEAYNKTLILDGISVGNAQTKYLLAKSQLAQGKFKLAKKNFILAKALDCAPSEAHPVVNQIIRQVIILRSLENIDFDNIVNNDLGKEVLFLNDNSPQFIYWEKLETELTLKIKRILDL
;
A
#
# COMPACT_ATOMS: atom_id res chain seq x y z
N MET A 1 30.96 0.10 55.01
CA MET A 1 29.69 0.40 54.32
C MET A 1 29.85 1.33 53.11
N GLN A 2 30.41 2.54 53.25
CA GLN A 2 30.56 3.48 52.11
C GLN A 2 31.28 2.89 50.87
N ARG A 3 32.37 2.14 51.05
CA ARG A 3 33.10 1.50 49.93
C ARG A 3 32.25 0.45 49.19
N ILE A 4 31.41 -0.30 49.90
CA ILE A 4 30.53 -1.31 49.29
C ILE A 4 29.42 -0.64 48.48
N ILE A 5 28.85 0.46 49.01
CA ILE A 5 27.85 1.26 48.30
C ILE A 5 28.43 1.86 47.02
N LEU A 6 29.65 2.40 47.07
CA LEU A 6 30.34 2.93 45.89
C LEU A 6 30.61 1.85 44.83
N ILE A 7 31.01 0.65 45.25
CA ILE A 7 31.20 -0.49 44.33
C ILE A 7 29.88 -0.90 43.68
N LEU A 8 28.79 -0.96 44.45
CA LEU A 8 27.46 -1.28 43.91
C LEU A 8 26.99 -0.22 42.92
N ILE A 9 27.15 1.07 43.22
CA ILE A 9 26.83 2.16 42.30
C ILE A 9 27.67 2.05 41.03
N PHE A 10 28.97 1.81 41.15
CA PHE A 10 29.85 1.63 40.00
C PHE A 10 29.42 0.44 39.13
N LEU A 11 29.05 -0.70 39.73
CA LEU A 11 28.55 -1.87 39.00
C LEU A 11 27.22 -1.59 38.29
N VAL A 12 26.31 -0.84 38.92
CA VAL A 12 25.06 -0.41 38.28
C VAL A 12 25.34 0.52 37.09
N ILE A 13 26.23 1.50 37.25
CA ILE A 13 26.60 2.41 36.16
C ILE A 13 27.31 1.64 35.03
N ALA A 14 28.23 0.74 35.36
CA ALA A 14 28.96 -0.06 34.37
C ALA A 14 28.04 -1.03 33.60
N THR A 15 27.05 -1.63 34.26
CA THR A 15 26.06 -2.49 33.59
C THR A 15 25.12 -1.69 32.69
N ILE A 16 24.61 -0.54 33.16
CA ILE A 16 23.80 0.37 32.34
C ILE A 16 24.62 0.88 31.13
N GLY A 17 25.84 1.34 31.37
CA GLY A 17 26.74 1.86 30.33
C GLY A 17 27.08 0.79 29.29
N SER A 18 27.33 -0.45 29.72
CA SER A 18 27.58 -1.58 28.82
C SER A 18 26.34 -1.94 27.98
N GLY A 19 25.15 -1.90 28.60
CA GLY A 19 23.88 -2.11 27.90
C GLY A 19 23.60 -1.03 26.85
N LEU A 20 23.78 0.24 27.20
CA LEU A 20 23.64 1.36 26.28
C LEU A 20 24.68 1.29 25.15
N GLY A 21 25.92 0.96 25.47
CA GLY A 21 26.98 0.77 24.48
C GLY A 21 26.66 -0.36 23.48
N TYR A 22 26.12 -1.48 23.98
CA TYR A 22 25.65 -2.58 23.13
C TYR A 22 24.53 -2.14 22.18
N LEU A 23 23.50 -1.46 22.71
CA LEU A 23 22.38 -0.96 21.91
C LEU A 23 22.86 0.04 20.85
N TYR A 24 23.74 0.98 21.22
CA TYR A 24 24.29 1.97 20.31
C TYR A 24 25.10 1.35 19.16
N SER A 25 25.83 0.27 19.44
CA SER A 25 26.63 -0.45 18.44
C SER A 25 25.76 -1.32 17.53
N LYS A 26 24.68 -1.92 18.05
CA LYS A 26 23.84 -2.85 17.30
C LYS A 26 22.72 -2.18 16.50
N ASN A 27 22.20 -1.05 16.97
CA ASN A 27 21.09 -0.38 16.31
C ASN A 27 21.56 0.81 15.47
N PRO A 28 21.15 0.90 14.18
CA PRO A 28 21.33 2.10 13.41
C PRO A 28 20.38 3.21 13.89
N THR A 29 20.77 4.45 13.64
CA THR A 29 19.88 5.61 13.77
C THR A 29 18.80 5.52 12.69
N ARG A 30 17.53 5.49 13.06
CA ARG A 30 16.40 5.42 12.12
C ARG A 30 15.14 5.97 12.76
N ILE A 31 14.36 6.74 11.99
CA ILE A 31 13.07 7.26 12.45
C ILE A 31 12.06 6.12 12.51
N TYR A 32 11.88 5.43 11.39
CA TYR A 32 10.98 4.29 11.28
C TYR A 32 11.70 2.98 11.64
N PRO A 33 11.09 2.07 12.44
CA PRO A 33 11.65 0.74 12.69
C PRO A 33 11.35 -0.22 11.52
N LEU A 34 11.62 0.21 10.29
CA LEU A 34 11.41 -0.63 9.11
C LEU A 34 12.33 -1.87 9.19
N PRO A 35 11.82 -3.07 8.89
CA PRO A 35 12.62 -4.30 8.91
C PRO A 35 13.50 -4.47 7.67
N TYR A 36 13.61 -3.43 6.85
CA TYR A 36 14.35 -3.43 5.60
C TYR A 36 15.02 -2.08 5.36
N GLN A 37 16.00 -2.09 4.46
CA GLN A 37 16.62 -0.90 3.89
C GLN A 37 16.96 -1.18 2.42
N VAL A 38 16.70 -0.23 1.53
CA VAL A 38 17.19 -0.32 0.15
C VAL A 38 18.68 -0.01 0.15
N ALA A 39 19.50 -0.89 -0.41
CA ALA A 39 20.94 -0.65 -0.43
C ALA A 39 21.27 0.62 -1.24
N ASN A 40 22.26 1.41 -0.77
CA ASN A 40 22.58 2.71 -1.38
C ASN A 40 22.95 2.63 -2.87
N GLN A 41 23.45 1.47 -3.31
CA GLN A 41 23.91 1.19 -4.67
C GLN A 41 22.82 0.56 -5.55
N THR A 42 21.61 0.34 -5.00
CA THR A 42 20.52 -0.34 -5.70
C THR A 42 20.06 0.45 -6.91
N TYR A 43 19.91 1.76 -6.80
CA TYR A 43 19.49 2.62 -7.91
C TYR A 43 20.55 3.66 -8.21
N GLY A 44 20.82 3.85 -9.51
CA GLY A 44 21.68 4.90 -10.03
C GLY A 44 20.86 6.12 -10.46
N THR A 45 21.55 7.13 -10.97
CA THR A 45 20.94 8.26 -11.67
C THR A 45 20.36 7.79 -13.00
N ASP A 46 19.26 8.39 -13.43
CA ASP A 46 18.62 8.08 -14.72
C ASP A 46 18.39 9.39 -15.46
N ASN A 47 19.25 9.67 -16.45
CA ASN A 47 19.19 10.92 -17.20
C ASN A 47 17.88 11.05 -18.01
N ILE A 48 17.28 9.94 -18.46
CA ILE A 48 16.02 9.99 -19.23
C ILE A 48 14.88 10.40 -18.30
N ALA A 49 14.84 9.79 -17.10
CA ALA A 49 13.89 10.19 -16.07
C ALA A 49 14.11 11.65 -15.61
N GLU A 50 15.36 12.09 -15.47
CA GLU A 50 15.72 13.46 -15.08
C GLU A 50 15.35 14.51 -16.13
N ASP A 51 15.40 14.16 -17.41
CA ASP A 51 15.17 15.07 -18.54
C ASP A 51 13.71 15.10 -19.01
N ALA A 52 12.86 14.21 -18.50
CA ALA A 52 11.46 14.13 -18.87
C ALA A 52 10.65 15.36 -18.40
N ASP A 53 9.63 15.73 -19.17
CA ASP A 53 8.65 16.73 -18.76
C ASP A 53 7.65 16.13 -17.76
N ILE A 54 7.35 14.83 -17.90
CA ILE A 54 6.44 14.08 -17.05
C ILE A 54 7.04 12.73 -16.72
N LEU A 55 7.09 12.39 -15.43
CA LEU A 55 7.55 11.09 -14.94
C LEU A 55 6.38 10.29 -14.37
N ILE A 56 6.12 9.12 -14.94
CA ILE A 56 5.20 8.13 -14.34
C ILE A 56 6.03 7.23 -13.45
N VAL A 57 5.61 7.06 -12.20
CA VAL A 57 6.23 6.16 -11.24
C VAL A 57 5.20 5.22 -10.62
N GLY A 58 5.65 4.04 -10.24
CA GLY A 58 4.82 3.12 -9.46
C GLY A 58 5.06 1.65 -9.74
N ASP A 59 3.98 0.88 -9.67
CA ASP A 59 4.02 -0.58 -9.70
C ASP A 59 3.42 -1.15 -11.00
N ASP A 60 2.91 -2.37 -10.94
CA ASP A 60 2.25 -3.07 -12.06
C ASP A 60 1.16 -2.19 -12.72
N PHE A 61 0.45 -1.37 -11.93
CA PHE A 61 -0.57 -0.45 -12.46
C PHE A 61 0.04 0.63 -13.37
N GLY A 62 1.17 1.21 -12.96
CA GLY A 62 1.92 2.16 -13.80
C GLY A 62 2.54 1.49 -15.03
N VAL A 63 2.98 0.24 -14.91
CA VAL A 63 3.49 -0.54 -16.05
C VAL A 63 2.39 -0.81 -17.09
N GLU A 64 1.19 -1.20 -16.65
CA GLU A 64 0.06 -1.46 -17.55
C GLU A 64 -0.37 -0.19 -18.31
N PHE A 65 -0.31 0.97 -17.65
CA PHE A 65 -0.62 2.26 -18.27
C PHE A 65 0.35 2.64 -19.42
N ASN A 66 1.50 1.98 -19.54
CA ASN A 66 2.47 2.25 -20.61
C ASN A 66 1.84 2.17 -22.02
N ASN A 67 0.82 1.33 -22.19
CA ASN A 67 0.07 1.20 -23.45
C ASN A 67 -0.70 2.48 -23.86
N GLN A 68 -0.96 3.40 -22.92
CA GLN A 68 -1.67 4.66 -23.15
C GLN A 68 -0.73 5.86 -23.31
N VAL A 69 0.56 5.70 -22.98
CA VAL A 69 1.53 6.82 -22.94
C VAL A 69 1.71 7.46 -24.31
N GLN A 70 1.75 6.69 -25.38
CA GLN A 70 1.91 7.25 -26.73
C GLN A 70 0.74 8.17 -27.10
N LYS A 71 -0.51 7.72 -26.88
CA LYS A 71 -1.71 8.51 -27.14
C LYS A 71 -1.76 9.78 -26.28
N LEU A 72 -1.33 9.67 -25.02
CA LEU A 72 -1.19 10.81 -24.10
C LEU A 72 -0.19 11.85 -24.63
N VAL A 73 0.98 11.41 -25.10
CA VAL A 73 1.99 12.29 -25.71
C VAL A 73 1.43 13.00 -26.94
N GLU A 74 0.80 12.26 -27.86
CA GLU A 74 0.20 12.79 -29.08
C GLU A 74 -0.85 13.88 -28.76
N THR A 75 -1.74 13.59 -27.81
CA THR A 75 -2.85 14.49 -27.42
C THR A 75 -2.38 15.74 -26.67
N LEU A 76 -1.34 15.62 -25.85
CA LEU A 76 -0.77 16.76 -25.14
C LEU A 76 0.12 17.63 -26.05
N SER A 77 0.75 17.02 -27.05
CA SER A 77 1.75 17.67 -27.90
C SER A 77 1.18 18.32 -29.16
N GLU A 78 -0.10 18.09 -29.49
CA GLU A 78 -0.73 18.50 -30.76
C GLU A 78 -0.48 19.97 -31.15
N LYS A 79 -0.44 20.88 -30.17
CA LYS A 79 -0.26 22.33 -30.39
C LYS A 79 1.10 22.86 -29.90
N LEU A 80 2.00 21.98 -29.49
CA LEU A 80 3.30 22.36 -28.96
C LEU A 80 4.37 22.37 -30.05
N LYS A 81 5.28 23.34 -29.98
CA LYS A 81 6.43 23.42 -30.90
C LYS A 81 7.40 22.25 -30.72
N LYS A 82 7.44 21.66 -29.52
CA LYS A 82 8.21 20.47 -29.19
C LYS A 82 7.27 19.50 -28.46
N PRO A 83 7.27 18.22 -28.82
CA PRO A 83 6.46 17.24 -28.11
C PRO A 83 6.93 17.11 -26.66
N LEU A 84 5.99 16.91 -25.74
CA LEU A 84 6.32 16.60 -24.35
C LEU A 84 6.97 15.23 -24.28
N SER A 85 7.97 15.12 -23.42
CA SER A 85 8.63 13.87 -23.07
C SER A 85 7.97 13.28 -21.83
N ILE A 86 7.39 12.09 -21.99
CA ILE A 86 6.81 11.31 -20.89
C ILE A 86 7.63 10.05 -20.72
N TYR A 87 8.18 9.83 -19.53
CA TYR A 87 8.94 8.63 -19.20
C TYR A 87 8.25 7.83 -18.11
N ASN A 88 8.19 6.51 -18.27
CA ASN A 88 7.59 5.60 -17.30
C ASN A 88 8.67 4.78 -16.59
N LEU A 89 8.88 5.09 -15.31
CA LEU A 89 9.85 4.45 -14.43
C LEU A 89 9.20 3.37 -13.52
N ALA A 90 7.91 3.08 -13.73
CA ALA A 90 7.18 2.06 -12.98
C ALA A 90 7.78 0.66 -13.19
N GLN A 91 7.64 -0.19 -12.18
CA GLN A 91 8.19 -1.55 -12.21
C GLN A 91 7.24 -2.54 -11.53
N ASN A 92 7.05 -3.71 -12.14
CA ASN A 92 6.20 -4.76 -11.58
C ASN A 92 6.65 -5.19 -10.18
N GLY A 93 5.70 -5.33 -9.25
CA GLY A 93 5.94 -5.71 -7.86
C GLY A 93 6.55 -4.62 -6.99
N GLU A 94 6.70 -3.39 -7.49
CA GLU A 94 7.26 -2.28 -6.74
C GLU A 94 6.33 -1.84 -5.59
N GLY A 95 6.88 -1.63 -4.40
CA GLY A 95 6.18 -0.96 -3.31
C GLY A 95 6.69 0.47 -3.14
N ILE A 96 5.96 1.28 -2.37
CA ILE A 96 6.26 2.71 -2.20
C ILE A 96 7.70 2.99 -1.73
N HIS A 97 8.28 2.10 -0.92
CA HIS A 97 9.65 2.22 -0.43
C HIS A 97 10.68 2.26 -1.56
N ARG A 98 10.44 1.54 -2.65
CA ARG A 98 11.32 1.51 -3.84
C ARG A 98 11.10 2.75 -4.69
N THR A 99 9.86 3.16 -4.93
CA THR A 99 9.54 4.39 -5.65
C THR A 99 10.21 5.60 -5.01
N LEU A 100 10.09 5.75 -3.69
CA LEU A 100 10.74 6.83 -2.94
C LEU A 100 12.26 6.79 -3.08
N ASN A 101 12.88 5.61 -3.03
CA ASN A 101 14.32 5.46 -3.19
C ASN A 101 14.78 5.77 -4.62
N LYS A 102 14.03 5.39 -5.66
CA LYS A 102 14.31 5.76 -7.05
C LYS A 102 14.32 7.28 -7.23
N LEU A 103 13.27 7.97 -6.77
CA LEU A 103 13.19 9.42 -6.86
C LEU A 103 14.29 10.14 -6.09
N LYS A 104 14.70 9.63 -4.92
CA LYS A 104 15.83 10.16 -4.13
C LYS A 104 17.19 10.01 -4.79
N LYS A 105 17.30 9.23 -5.86
CA LYS A 105 18.56 9.02 -6.61
C LYS A 105 18.66 9.87 -7.86
N LEU A 106 17.55 10.43 -8.34
CA LEU A 106 17.55 11.38 -9.44
C LEU A 106 18.21 12.69 -8.99
N LYS A 107 19.04 13.29 -9.84
CA LYS A 107 19.66 14.60 -9.56
C LYS A 107 18.64 15.73 -9.58
N ARG A 108 17.59 15.57 -10.39
CA ARG A 108 16.48 16.50 -10.51
C ARG A 108 15.19 15.72 -10.75
N LEU A 109 14.09 16.23 -10.20
CA LEU A 109 12.78 15.69 -10.48
C LEU A 109 12.14 16.43 -11.66
N PRO A 110 11.47 15.71 -12.59
CA PRO A 110 10.58 16.31 -13.57
C PRO A 110 9.51 17.19 -12.96
N PRO A 111 9.03 18.22 -13.67
CA PRO A 111 8.06 19.17 -13.11
C PRO A 111 6.72 18.51 -12.77
N ILE A 112 6.35 17.42 -13.44
CA ILE A 112 5.15 16.63 -13.14
C ILE A 112 5.54 15.19 -12.85
N ILE A 113 5.07 14.67 -11.72
CA ILE A 113 5.17 13.25 -11.36
C ILE A 113 3.76 12.66 -11.27
N VAL A 114 3.48 11.62 -12.06
CA VAL A 114 2.24 10.86 -11.97
C VAL A 114 2.52 9.60 -11.15
N TYR A 115 1.93 9.53 -9.96
CA TYR A 115 2.06 8.38 -9.07
C TYR A 115 0.95 7.37 -9.35
N MET A 116 1.34 6.20 -9.85
CA MET A 116 0.46 5.08 -10.22
C MET A 116 0.88 3.81 -9.47
N SER A 117 0.64 3.77 -8.16
CA SER A 117 1.03 2.65 -7.29
C SER A 117 0.13 2.49 -6.06
N GLY A 118 0.36 1.44 -5.29
CA GLY A 118 -0.44 0.95 -4.16
C GLY A 118 -1.03 -0.44 -4.39
N GLY A 119 -0.73 -1.05 -5.55
CA GLY A 119 -1.11 -2.40 -5.95
C GLY A 119 -0.22 -3.49 -5.35
N SER A 120 1.04 -3.17 -5.08
CA SER A 120 2.09 -4.17 -4.81
C SER A 120 2.73 -4.08 -3.42
N GLU A 121 2.07 -3.43 -2.45
CA GLU A 121 2.57 -3.24 -1.08
C GLU A 121 2.79 -4.55 -0.28
N PHE A 122 2.19 -5.65 -0.72
CA PHE A 122 2.36 -6.99 -0.14
C PHE A 122 3.22 -7.93 -1.00
N HIS A 123 3.75 -7.43 -2.12
CA HIS A 123 4.42 -8.26 -3.11
C HIS A 123 5.81 -8.72 -2.66
N GLU A 124 6.56 -7.87 -1.95
CA GLU A 124 7.96 -8.11 -1.59
C GLU A 124 8.15 -8.74 -0.19
N ASP A 125 9.15 -9.62 -0.02
CA ASP A 125 9.52 -10.21 1.28
C ASP A 125 10.29 -9.23 2.19
N LEU A 126 9.59 -8.24 2.73
CA LEU A 126 10.18 -7.17 3.54
C LEU A 126 10.44 -7.55 5.00
N TYR A 127 9.65 -8.46 5.57
CA TYR A 127 9.61 -8.71 7.01
C TYR A 127 10.44 -9.93 7.42
N PRO A 128 11.06 -9.96 8.62
CA PRO A 128 11.82 -11.11 9.12
C PRO A 128 10.93 -12.35 9.29
N GLN A 129 11.55 -13.52 9.44
CA GLN A 129 10.82 -14.76 9.74
C GLN A 129 10.22 -14.73 11.15
N ASP A 130 11.01 -14.29 12.12
CA ASP A 130 10.54 -14.01 13.49
C ASP A 130 10.13 -12.55 13.63
N ILE A 131 8.82 -12.29 13.68
CA ILE A 131 8.27 -10.93 13.80
C ILE A 131 8.19 -10.41 15.24
N ARG A 132 8.60 -11.19 16.26
CA ARG A 132 8.37 -10.81 17.67
C ARG A 132 9.05 -9.50 18.04
N LYS A 133 10.31 -9.34 17.66
CA LYS A 133 11.09 -8.11 17.92
C LYS A 133 10.53 -6.94 17.12
N PHE A 134 10.30 -7.15 15.83
CA PHE A 134 9.65 -6.17 14.96
C PHE A 134 8.34 -5.66 15.56
N LYS A 135 7.46 -6.55 16.03
CA LYS A 135 6.19 -6.20 16.64
C LYS A 135 6.35 -5.29 17.86
N VAL A 136 7.36 -5.53 18.70
CA VAL A 136 7.65 -4.66 19.84
C VAL A 136 8.14 -3.30 19.38
N ASN A 137 9.06 -3.25 18.41
CA ASN A 137 9.54 -1.98 17.85
C ASN A 137 8.43 -1.17 17.19
N PHE A 138 7.54 -1.84 16.45
CA PHE A 138 6.37 -1.21 15.85
C PHE A 138 5.43 -0.63 16.91
N LYS A 139 5.18 -1.36 18.01
CA LYS A 139 4.39 -0.83 19.15
C LYS A 139 5.04 0.37 19.81
N ILE A 140 6.36 0.39 19.95
CA ILE A 140 7.10 1.54 20.47
C ILE A 140 6.92 2.73 19.53
N TYR A 141 7.07 2.52 18.22
CA TYR A 141 6.93 3.59 17.24
C TYR A 141 5.49 4.13 17.13
N LYS A 142 4.48 3.29 17.29
CA LYS A 142 3.07 3.72 17.33
C LYS A 142 2.69 4.54 18.58
N ASN A 143 3.56 4.64 19.57
CA ASN A 143 3.33 5.48 20.73
C ASN A 143 3.71 6.92 20.39
N ASP A 144 2.74 7.83 20.41
CA ASP A 144 2.92 9.23 19.99
C ASP A 144 4.09 9.93 20.71
N TYR A 145 4.31 9.65 21.99
CA TYR A 145 5.44 10.23 22.74
C TYR A 145 6.77 9.70 22.21
N ALA A 146 6.91 8.39 22.09
CA ALA A 146 8.14 7.78 21.58
C ALA A 146 8.42 8.22 20.13
N GLN A 147 7.38 8.27 19.29
CA GLN A 147 7.48 8.77 17.92
C GLN A 147 7.99 10.21 17.90
N THR A 148 7.39 11.10 18.70
CA THR A 148 7.79 12.51 18.79
C THR A 148 9.24 12.67 19.24
N PHE A 149 9.66 11.94 20.27
CA PHE A 149 11.05 11.98 20.73
C PHE A 149 12.04 11.48 19.67
N ILE A 150 11.69 10.43 18.94
CA ILE A 150 12.52 9.90 17.84
C ILE A 150 12.60 10.91 16.69
N MET A 151 11.51 11.59 16.35
CA MET A 151 11.50 12.61 15.31
C MET A 151 12.36 13.83 15.70
N LEU A 152 12.30 14.27 16.95
CA LEU A 152 13.11 15.39 17.45
C LEU A 152 14.59 15.05 17.61
N MET A 153 14.90 13.83 18.07
CA MET A 153 16.25 13.36 18.29
C MET A 153 16.43 11.92 17.79
N PRO A 154 16.67 11.72 16.48
CA PRO A 154 16.73 10.38 15.87
C PRO A 154 17.72 9.42 16.52
N VAL A 155 18.80 9.93 17.13
CA VAL A 155 19.79 9.10 17.84
C VAL A 155 19.17 8.27 18.96
N LEU A 156 18.06 8.74 19.56
CA LEU A 156 17.33 8.00 20.60
C LEU A 156 16.74 6.68 20.09
N SER A 157 16.49 6.56 18.78
CA SER A 157 15.98 5.32 18.18
C SER A 157 16.88 4.12 18.48
N ARG A 158 18.20 4.35 18.64
CA ARG A 158 19.17 3.30 18.93
C ARG A 158 18.96 2.66 20.29
N PHE A 159 18.40 3.39 21.24
CA PHE A 159 18.17 2.93 22.60
C PHE A 159 16.74 2.47 22.82
N LEU A 160 15.78 3.03 22.07
CA LEU A 160 14.36 2.68 22.17
C LEU A 160 14.03 1.37 21.45
N PHE A 161 14.60 1.14 20.27
CA PHE A 161 14.30 -0.07 19.50
C PHE A 161 15.15 -1.27 19.93
N PHE A 162 14.54 -2.45 19.95
CA PHE A 162 15.24 -3.71 20.11
C PHE A 162 16.04 -4.06 18.84
N PRO A 163 17.27 -4.58 18.99
CA PRO A 163 18.08 -5.08 17.88
C PRO A 163 17.37 -6.20 17.13
N ASP A 164 16.97 -5.89 15.90
CA ASP A 164 16.22 -6.76 15.01
C ASP A 164 16.92 -6.93 13.66
N GLN A 165 16.54 -7.96 12.91
CA GLN A 165 17.09 -8.23 11.60
C GLN A 165 16.56 -7.20 10.58
N VAL A 166 17.47 -6.42 10.00
CA VAL A 166 17.17 -5.51 8.90
C VAL A 166 17.63 -6.14 7.60
N LYS A 167 16.69 -6.40 6.69
CA LYS A 167 17.00 -6.93 5.36
C LYS A 167 17.55 -5.82 4.46
N SER A 168 18.64 -6.10 3.74
CA SER A 168 19.14 -5.21 2.69
C SER A 168 18.50 -5.60 1.36
N LEU A 169 17.78 -4.67 0.74
CA LEU A 169 17.08 -4.89 -0.53
C LEU A 169 17.95 -4.46 -1.71
N GLY A 170 18.17 -5.38 -2.66
CA GLY A 170 18.82 -5.12 -3.94
C GLY A 170 17.84 -4.63 -5.01
N GLN A 171 18.25 -4.67 -6.28
CA GLN A 171 17.40 -4.29 -7.41
C GLN A 171 16.25 -5.26 -7.65
N GLU A 172 16.53 -6.56 -7.49
CA GLU A 172 15.54 -7.62 -7.66
C GLU A 172 14.49 -7.57 -6.56
N ILE A 173 13.22 -7.75 -6.95
CA ILE A 173 12.08 -7.80 -6.04
C ILE A 173 11.77 -9.26 -5.76
N ILE A 174 12.07 -9.68 -4.53
CA ILE A 174 11.85 -11.06 -4.09
C ILE A 174 10.43 -11.18 -3.56
N LYS A 175 9.63 -12.06 -4.16
CA LYS A 175 8.23 -12.28 -3.76
C LYS A 175 8.09 -12.68 -2.29
N SER A 176 7.05 -12.14 -1.65
CA SER A 176 6.71 -12.42 -0.26
C SER A 176 6.40 -13.89 -0.04
N LYS A 177 6.91 -14.43 1.07
CA LYS A 177 6.67 -15.83 1.46
C LYS A 177 5.34 -15.92 2.22
N LYS A 178 4.58 -16.98 1.99
CA LYS A 178 3.36 -17.29 2.77
C LYS A 178 3.70 -17.34 4.26
N ARG A 179 2.87 -16.69 5.07
CA ARG A 179 3.01 -16.63 6.54
C ARG A 179 1.77 -17.23 7.19
N ASN A 180 1.86 -17.56 8.48
CA ASN A 180 0.67 -17.83 9.27
C ASN A 180 -0.13 -16.53 9.49
N ASP A 181 -1.40 -16.67 9.81
CA ASP A 181 -2.34 -15.55 9.77
C ASP A 181 -2.10 -14.54 10.87
N ARG A 182 -1.68 -15.00 12.05
CA ARG A 182 -1.30 -14.11 13.16
C ARG A 182 -0.12 -13.21 12.79
N ASN A 183 0.87 -13.75 12.09
CA ASN A 183 2.02 -12.97 11.64
C ASN A 183 1.64 -12.05 10.48
N PHE A 184 0.82 -12.54 9.54
CA PHE A 184 0.30 -11.74 8.44
C PHE A 184 -0.47 -10.51 8.96
N GLN A 185 -1.35 -10.66 9.95
CA GLN A 185 -2.11 -9.54 10.51
C GLN A 185 -1.22 -8.43 11.07
N VAL A 186 -0.12 -8.79 11.77
CA VAL A 186 0.85 -7.81 12.26
C VAL A 186 1.57 -7.11 11.10
N ILE A 187 1.94 -7.88 10.07
CA ILE A 187 2.57 -7.36 8.86
C ILE A 187 1.63 -6.41 8.12
N ALA A 188 0.35 -6.77 7.96
CA ALA A 188 -0.65 -5.95 7.30
C ALA A 188 -0.88 -4.63 8.05
N GLU A 189 -1.06 -4.69 9.36
CA GLU A 189 -1.18 -3.49 10.19
C GLU A 189 0.04 -2.57 10.03
N SER A 190 1.25 -3.13 10.08
CA SER A 190 2.47 -2.34 9.91
C SER A 190 2.67 -1.82 8.49
N THR A 191 2.33 -2.61 7.46
CA THR A 191 2.43 -2.19 6.07
C THR A 191 1.50 -1.00 5.82
N PHE A 192 0.24 -1.04 6.27
CA PHE A 192 -0.66 0.09 6.12
C PHE A 192 -0.17 1.33 6.86
N TYR A 193 0.35 1.16 8.08
CA TYR A 193 0.88 2.27 8.85
C TYR A 193 2.10 2.91 8.16
N PHE A 194 3.10 2.10 7.78
CA PHE A 194 4.30 2.62 7.14
C PHE A 194 4.06 3.11 5.72
N PHE A 195 3.14 2.50 4.97
CA PHE A 195 2.73 3.00 3.66
C PHE A 195 2.23 4.44 3.76
N LYS A 196 1.41 4.75 4.77
CA LYS A 196 0.96 6.12 5.01
C LYS A 196 2.13 7.08 5.26
N GLU A 197 3.03 6.74 6.17
CA GLU A 197 4.19 7.58 6.50
C GLU A 197 5.11 7.77 5.28
N GLN A 198 5.40 6.69 4.55
CA GLN A 198 6.22 6.73 3.35
C GLN A 198 5.56 7.49 2.20
N LEU A 199 4.23 7.48 2.11
CA LEU A 199 3.49 8.25 1.14
C LEU A 199 3.54 9.75 1.45
N MET A 200 3.45 10.12 2.73
CA MET A 200 3.69 11.48 3.16
C MET A 200 5.13 11.92 2.82
N ASP A 201 6.13 11.10 3.16
CA ASP A 201 7.53 11.38 2.82
C ASP A 201 7.76 11.53 1.30
N LEU A 202 7.07 10.72 0.49
CA LEU A 202 7.13 10.80 -0.96
C LEU A 202 6.57 12.11 -1.48
N VAL A 203 5.36 12.47 -1.05
CA VAL A 203 4.70 13.72 -1.46
C VAL A 203 5.51 14.94 -1.02
N ASP A 204 5.99 14.93 0.22
CA ASP A 204 6.78 16.01 0.79
C ASP A 204 8.11 16.15 0.02
N TYR A 205 8.81 15.04 -0.28
CA TYR A 205 10.02 15.05 -1.10
C TYR A 205 9.79 15.61 -2.52
N ILE A 206 8.69 15.22 -3.18
CA ILE A 206 8.36 15.72 -4.53
C ILE A 206 8.08 17.23 -4.48
N SER A 207 7.31 17.68 -3.49
CA SER A 207 6.95 19.09 -3.34
C SER A 207 8.15 19.98 -2.99
N GLU A 208 9.02 19.51 -2.11
CA GLU A 208 10.27 20.20 -1.73
C GLU A 208 11.20 20.42 -2.93
N ASN A 209 11.15 19.51 -3.91
CA ASN A 209 11.89 19.60 -5.18
C ASN A 209 11.14 20.38 -6.28
N LYS A 210 10.04 21.06 -5.93
CA LYS A 210 9.22 21.91 -6.82
C LYS A 210 8.54 21.18 -7.97
N SER A 211 8.29 19.88 -7.79
CA SER A 211 7.51 19.08 -8.72
C SER A 211 6.05 18.99 -8.26
N THR A 212 5.11 18.91 -9.20
CA THR A 212 3.70 18.67 -8.93
C THR A 212 3.42 17.17 -9.01
N VAL A 213 2.75 16.62 -8.00
CA VAL A 213 2.31 15.21 -8.01
C VAL A 213 0.85 15.09 -8.43
N ILE A 214 0.57 14.18 -9.37
CA ILE A 214 -0.78 13.72 -9.70
C ILE A 214 -0.92 12.28 -9.18
N MET A 215 -1.81 12.10 -8.20
CA MET A 215 -2.06 10.82 -7.56
C MET A 215 -3.16 10.04 -8.30
N VAL A 216 -2.84 8.84 -8.78
CA VAL A 216 -3.83 7.94 -9.40
C VAL A 216 -4.01 6.71 -8.54
N THR A 217 -5.23 6.46 -8.04
CA THR A 217 -5.51 5.29 -7.22
C THR A 217 -5.55 4.02 -8.08
N PRO A 218 -4.88 2.92 -7.69
CA PRO A 218 -4.98 1.66 -8.41
C PRO A 218 -6.37 1.04 -8.25
N VAL A 219 -6.85 0.33 -9.26
CA VAL A 219 -8.20 -0.24 -9.26
C VAL A 219 -8.25 -1.55 -8.47
N VAL A 220 -9.29 -1.72 -7.65
CA VAL A 220 -9.53 -2.99 -6.95
C VAL A 220 -10.63 -3.78 -7.65
N ASN A 221 -10.37 -5.04 -8.02
CA ASN A 221 -11.41 -5.95 -8.49
C ASN A 221 -12.20 -6.53 -7.30
N TYR A 222 -13.28 -5.85 -6.93
CA TYR A 222 -14.14 -6.21 -5.80
C TYR A 222 -14.91 -7.52 -6.00
N GLU A 223 -15.21 -7.90 -7.24
CA GLU A 223 -15.99 -9.12 -7.56
C GLU A 223 -15.14 -10.40 -7.54
N ARG A 224 -13.81 -10.26 -7.66
CA ARG A 224 -12.89 -11.38 -7.53
C ARG A 224 -13.07 -12.07 -6.18
N LYS A 225 -13.01 -13.40 -6.17
CA LYS A 225 -13.12 -14.22 -4.95
C LYS A 225 -12.06 -13.82 -3.91
N VAL A 226 -12.40 -13.98 -2.63
CA VAL A 226 -11.46 -13.87 -1.51
C VAL A 226 -10.42 -14.98 -1.63
N GLN A 227 -9.15 -14.65 -1.44
CA GLN A 227 -8.07 -15.65 -1.55
C GLN A 227 -7.96 -16.48 -0.28
N LYS A 228 -7.96 -15.81 0.88
CA LYS A 228 -7.86 -16.48 2.16
C LYS A 228 -8.62 -15.74 3.25
N VAL A 229 -9.41 -16.47 4.03
CA VAL A 229 -9.94 -15.98 5.31
C VAL A 229 -8.93 -16.27 6.41
N CYS A 230 -8.69 -15.33 7.34
CA CYS A 230 -7.81 -15.58 8.47
C CYS A 230 -8.36 -16.69 9.38
N ASP A 231 -7.48 -17.58 9.86
CA ASP A 231 -7.82 -18.76 10.67
C ASP A 231 -8.66 -18.42 11.93
N ASN A 232 -8.44 -17.24 12.52
CA ASN A 232 -9.17 -16.79 13.71
C ASN A 232 -10.61 -16.30 13.42
N ALA A 233 -11.02 -16.28 12.15
CA ALA A 233 -12.36 -15.89 11.72
C ALA A 233 -13.15 -17.06 11.09
N VAL A 234 -12.66 -18.30 11.24
CA VAL A 234 -13.25 -19.51 10.67
C VAL A 234 -13.64 -20.49 11.78
N THR A 235 -14.80 -21.12 11.63
CA THR A 235 -15.23 -22.30 12.37
C THR A 235 -15.87 -23.29 11.40
N ASP A 236 -16.02 -24.55 11.82
CA ASP A 236 -16.68 -25.57 10.99
C ASP A 236 -18.12 -25.16 10.66
N ASP A 237 -18.87 -24.66 11.64
CA ASP A 237 -20.24 -24.17 11.44
C ASP A 237 -20.31 -23.03 10.42
N ILE A 238 -19.41 -22.03 10.53
CA ILE A 238 -19.35 -20.93 9.55
C ILE A 238 -19.09 -21.48 8.15
N THR A 239 -18.17 -22.44 8.03
CA THR A 239 -17.79 -23.03 6.74
C THR A 239 -18.95 -23.80 6.11
N ILE A 240 -19.66 -24.61 6.90
CA ILE A 240 -20.85 -25.35 6.46
C ILE A 240 -21.93 -24.38 5.95
N GLU A 241 -22.19 -23.32 6.72
CA GLU A 241 -23.15 -22.29 6.37
C GLU A 241 -22.78 -21.58 5.06
N GLN A 242 -21.51 -21.24 4.85
CA GLN A 242 -21.01 -20.63 3.62
C GLN A 242 -21.15 -21.54 2.40
N VAL A 243 -20.93 -22.86 2.56
CA VAL A 243 -21.13 -23.83 1.48
C VAL A 243 -22.59 -23.91 1.07
N ASP A 244 -23.51 -23.95 2.04
CA ASP A 244 -24.94 -23.98 1.75
C ASP A 244 -25.42 -22.68 1.07
N ILE A 245 -24.95 -21.52 1.55
CA ILE A 245 -25.22 -20.22 0.92
C ILE A 245 -24.75 -20.21 -0.54
N ASN A 246 -23.55 -20.71 -0.84
CA ASN A 246 -23.06 -20.80 -2.22
C ASN A 246 -23.99 -21.64 -3.10
N LYS A 247 -24.44 -22.80 -2.60
CA LYS A 247 -25.42 -23.63 -3.33
C LYS A 247 -26.73 -22.90 -3.57
N LEU A 248 -27.21 -22.11 -2.60
CA LEU A 248 -28.42 -21.30 -2.78
C LEU A 248 -28.23 -20.23 -3.85
N LEU A 249 -27.06 -19.58 -3.92
CA LEU A 249 -26.72 -18.62 -4.97
C LEU A 249 -26.64 -19.27 -6.35
N GLU A 250 -25.99 -20.43 -6.46
CA GLU A 250 -25.87 -21.19 -7.71
C GLU A 250 -27.24 -21.67 -8.22
N ASN A 251 -28.15 -22.03 -7.32
CA ASN A 251 -29.52 -22.43 -7.65
C ASN A 251 -30.51 -21.25 -7.79
N ASN A 252 -30.01 -20.01 -7.87
CA ASN A 252 -30.81 -18.78 -8.01
C ASN A 252 -31.85 -18.55 -6.88
N ARG A 253 -31.66 -19.13 -5.69
CA ARG A 253 -32.51 -18.91 -4.50
C ARG A 253 -32.06 -17.67 -3.72
N LEU A 254 -32.09 -16.52 -4.39
CA LEU A 254 -31.43 -15.28 -3.94
C LEU A 254 -31.94 -14.74 -2.60
N LYS A 255 -33.25 -14.79 -2.33
CA LYS A 255 -33.85 -14.29 -1.09
C LYS A 255 -33.41 -15.08 0.13
N GLU A 256 -33.31 -16.40 -0.02
CA GLU A 256 -32.88 -17.30 1.05
C GLU A 256 -31.39 -17.17 1.30
N ALA A 257 -30.57 -17.15 0.24
CA ALA A 257 -29.15 -16.88 0.32
C ALA A 257 -28.87 -15.55 1.05
N TYR A 258 -29.62 -14.50 0.72
CA TYR A 258 -29.50 -13.20 1.37
C TYR A 258 -29.84 -13.22 2.85
N ASN A 259 -30.97 -13.83 3.24
CA ASN A 259 -31.35 -13.90 4.64
C ASN A 259 -30.34 -14.71 5.46
N LYS A 260 -29.86 -15.82 4.91
CA LYS A 260 -28.87 -16.69 5.56
C LYS A 260 -27.51 -15.99 5.69
N THR A 261 -27.04 -15.32 4.63
CA THR A 261 -25.82 -14.50 4.68
C THR A 261 -25.91 -13.36 5.68
N LEU A 262 -27.06 -12.69 5.80
CA LEU A 262 -27.24 -11.60 6.76
C LEU A 262 -27.15 -12.08 8.21
N ILE A 263 -27.73 -13.25 8.51
CA ILE A 263 -27.62 -13.87 9.84
C ILE A 263 -26.17 -14.27 10.11
N LEU A 264 -25.53 -14.96 9.16
CA LEU A 264 -24.14 -15.38 9.29
C LEU A 264 -23.20 -14.20 9.48
N ASP A 265 -23.41 -13.09 8.76
CA ASP A 265 -22.62 -11.87 8.88
C ASP A 265 -22.65 -11.27 10.30
N GLY A 266 -23.80 -11.36 10.97
CA GLY A 266 -23.96 -10.94 12.38
C GLY A 266 -23.15 -11.78 13.36
N ILE A 267 -22.83 -13.03 13.00
CA ILE A 267 -22.06 -13.96 13.84
C ILE A 267 -20.57 -13.94 13.47
N SER A 268 -20.25 -13.80 12.18
CA SER A 268 -18.89 -13.88 11.65
C SER A 268 -18.38 -12.53 11.11
N VAL A 269 -18.45 -11.48 11.93
CA VAL A 269 -18.21 -10.07 11.51
C VAL A 269 -16.85 -9.86 10.80
N GLY A 270 -15.81 -10.59 11.24
CA GLY A 270 -14.45 -10.52 10.68
C GLY A 270 -14.15 -11.48 9.53
N ASN A 271 -15.14 -12.24 9.04
CA ASN A 271 -14.91 -13.25 8.00
C ASN A 271 -15.06 -12.65 6.60
N ALA A 272 -13.95 -12.58 5.85
CA ALA A 272 -13.91 -12.05 4.49
C ALA A 272 -14.85 -12.78 3.52
N GLN A 273 -14.93 -14.11 3.62
CA GLN A 273 -15.79 -14.91 2.74
C GLN A 273 -17.27 -14.65 3.02
N THR A 274 -17.68 -14.53 4.29
CA THR A 274 -19.07 -14.17 4.63
C THR A 274 -19.45 -12.81 4.03
N LYS A 275 -18.58 -11.80 4.16
CA LYS A 275 -18.78 -10.48 3.55
C LYS A 275 -18.90 -10.56 2.02
N TYR A 276 -18.07 -11.39 1.39
CA TYR A 276 -18.12 -11.62 -0.05
C TYR A 276 -19.44 -12.26 -0.51
N LEU A 277 -19.94 -13.27 0.22
CA LEU A 277 -21.21 -13.93 -0.09
C LEU A 277 -22.41 -13.00 0.12
N LEU A 278 -22.38 -12.19 1.18
CA LEU A 278 -23.39 -11.17 1.41
C LEU A 278 -23.40 -10.14 0.28
N ALA A 279 -22.22 -9.70 -0.17
CA ALA A 279 -22.07 -8.77 -1.29
C ALA A 279 -22.61 -9.37 -2.59
N LYS A 280 -22.30 -10.63 -2.90
CA LYS A 280 -22.88 -11.35 -4.07
C LYS A 280 -24.40 -11.44 -4.00
N SER A 281 -24.94 -11.79 -2.83
CA SER A 281 -26.39 -11.88 -2.62
C SER A 281 -27.08 -10.52 -2.81
N GLN A 282 -26.42 -9.43 -2.40
CA GLN A 282 -26.90 -8.06 -2.60
C GLN A 282 -26.80 -7.61 -4.06
N LEU A 283 -25.69 -7.94 -4.73
CA LEU A 283 -25.46 -7.65 -6.13
C LEU A 283 -26.55 -8.29 -7.00
N ALA A 284 -26.84 -9.58 -6.77
CA ALA A 284 -27.88 -10.32 -7.49
C ALA A 284 -29.30 -9.79 -7.25
N GLN A 285 -29.53 -9.05 -6.15
CA GLN A 285 -30.80 -8.37 -5.85
C GLN A 285 -30.86 -6.91 -6.36
N GLY A 286 -29.85 -6.44 -7.09
CA GLY A 286 -29.77 -5.05 -7.54
C GLY A 286 -29.43 -4.04 -6.43
N LYS A 287 -28.99 -4.49 -5.25
CA LYS A 287 -28.61 -3.63 -4.11
C LYS A 287 -27.14 -3.17 -4.22
N PHE A 288 -26.79 -2.53 -5.34
CA PHE A 288 -25.40 -2.24 -5.73
C PHE A 288 -24.58 -1.48 -4.68
N LYS A 289 -25.15 -0.45 -4.06
CA LYS A 289 -24.47 0.35 -3.03
C LYS A 289 -24.08 -0.48 -1.80
N LEU A 290 -24.96 -1.39 -1.38
CA LEU A 290 -24.69 -2.30 -0.25
C LEU A 290 -23.69 -3.37 -0.65
N ALA A 291 -23.82 -3.92 -1.87
CA ALA A 291 -22.88 -4.89 -2.41
C ALA A 291 -21.45 -4.32 -2.44
N LYS A 292 -21.27 -3.12 -3.00
CA LYS A 292 -19.96 -2.42 -3.04
C LYS A 292 -19.35 -2.30 -1.65
N LYS A 293 -20.14 -1.86 -0.65
CA LYS A 293 -19.68 -1.75 0.75
C LYS A 293 -19.19 -3.09 1.30
N ASN A 294 -19.92 -4.17 1.08
CA ASN A 294 -19.55 -5.49 1.59
C ASN A 294 -18.40 -6.13 0.80
N PHE A 295 -18.27 -5.88 -0.50
CA PHE A 295 -17.08 -6.31 -1.24
C PHE A 295 -15.82 -5.58 -0.76
N ILE A 296 -15.90 -4.27 -0.49
CA ILE A 296 -14.79 -3.52 0.10
C ILE A 296 -14.36 -4.16 1.43
N LEU A 297 -15.32 -4.48 2.30
CA LEU A 297 -15.04 -5.16 3.57
C LEU A 297 -14.44 -6.56 3.37
N ALA A 298 -14.97 -7.33 2.41
CA ALA A 298 -14.43 -8.65 2.08
C ALA A 298 -12.96 -8.57 1.68
N LYS A 299 -12.60 -7.62 0.81
CA LYS A 299 -11.22 -7.42 0.37
C LYS A 299 -10.33 -6.87 1.49
N ALA A 300 -10.85 -5.97 2.32
CA ALA A 300 -10.10 -5.42 3.46
C ALA A 300 -9.78 -6.47 4.54
N LEU A 301 -10.57 -7.56 4.61
CA LEU A 301 -10.41 -8.65 5.56
C LEU A 301 -9.67 -9.87 4.98
N ASP A 302 -9.21 -9.82 3.72
CA ASP A 302 -8.47 -10.90 3.09
C ASP A 302 -7.10 -11.09 3.76
N CYS A 303 -6.78 -12.32 4.15
CA CYS A 303 -5.54 -12.67 4.84
C CYS A 303 -4.36 -12.95 3.89
N ALA A 304 -4.58 -12.84 2.59
CA ALA A 304 -3.55 -13.03 1.57
C ALA A 304 -3.84 -12.16 0.32
N PRO A 305 -3.84 -10.83 0.44
CA PRO A 305 -4.05 -9.96 -0.71
C PRO A 305 -2.90 -10.11 -1.70
N SER A 306 -3.22 -10.21 -2.99
CA SER A 306 -2.24 -10.30 -4.08
C SER A 306 -2.18 -9.07 -4.98
N GLU A 307 -2.94 -8.02 -4.64
CA GLU A 307 -3.28 -6.90 -5.53
C GLU A 307 -3.60 -5.63 -4.74
N ALA A 308 -3.99 -4.59 -5.48
CA ALA A 308 -4.54 -3.36 -4.96
C ALA A 308 -5.54 -3.62 -3.83
N HIS A 309 -5.31 -2.93 -2.72
CA HIS A 309 -6.01 -3.17 -1.47
C HIS A 309 -6.85 -1.94 -1.10
N PRO A 310 -8.13 -2.10 -0.70
CA PRO A 310 -9.01 -0.96 -0.42
C PRO A 310 -8.50 -0.06 0.71
N VAL A 311 -7.78 -0.63 1.70
CA VAL A 311 -7.16 0.15 2.78
C VAL A 311 -6.03 1.04 2.24
N VAL A 312 -5.23 0.55 1.28
CA VAL A 312 -4.17 1.34 0.64
C VAL A 312 -4.79 2.49 -0.16
N ASN A 313 -5.82 2.21 -0.95
CA ASN A 313 -6.57 3.27 -1.67
C ASN A 313 -7.16 4.30 -0.72
N GLN A 314 -7.70 3.87 0.43
CA GLN A 314 -8.22 4.81 1.43
C GLN A 314 -7.12 5.69 2.03
N ILE A 315 -5.92 5.15 2.26
CA ILE A 315 -4.76 5.94 2.71
C ILE A 315 -4.36 6.95 1.63
N ILE A 316 -4.28 6.54 0.36
CA ILE A 316 -3.99 7.44 -0.76
C ILE A 316 -4.99 8.61 -0.79
N ARG A 317 -6.31 8.31 -0.71
CA ARG A 317 -7.36 9.34 -0.66
C ARG A 317 -7.22 10.28 0.54
N GLN A 318 -6.88 9.76 1.71
CA GLN A 318 -6.65 10.59 2.90
C GLN A 318 -5.48 11.55 2.71
N VAL A 319 -4.36 11.07 2.14
CA VAL A 319 -3.19 11.91 1.87
C VAL A 319 -3.49 12.96 0.82
N ILE A 320 -4.21 12.61 -0.26
CA ILE A 320 -4.69 13.55 -1.27
C ILE A 320 -5.46 14.69 -0.63
N ILE A 321 -6.44 14.40 0.24
CA ILE A 321 -7.24 15.43 0.92
C ILE A 321 -6.36 16.27 1.86
N LEU A 322 -5.53 15.62 2.68
CA LEU A 322 -4.69 16.29 3.67
C LEU A 322 -3.69 17.27 3.04
N ARG A 323 -3.13 16.91 1.88
CA ARG A 323 -2.12 17.69 1.16
C ARG A 323 -2.71 18.48 -0.03
N SER A 324 -4.03 18.42 -0.24
CA SER A 324 -4.73 19.08 -1.36
C SER A 324 -4.10 18.77 -2.73
N LEU A 325 -3.78 17.48 -2.96
CA LEU A 325 -3.06 17.03 -4.15
C LEU A 325 -3.99 16.92 -5.36
N GLU A 326 -3.41 17.07 -6.54
CA GLU A 326 -4.06 16.66 -7.77
C GLU A 326 -4.24 15.15 -7.81
N ASN A 327 -5.44 14.69 -8.15
CA ASN A 327 -5.73 13.27 -8.16
C ASN A 327 -6.75 12.82 -9.19
N ILE A 328 -6.66 11.56 -9.59
CA ILE A 328 -7.67 10.82 -10.34
C ILE A 328 -8.03 9.57 -9.54
N ASP A 329 -9.26 9.49 -9.05
CA ASP A 329 -9.76 8.33 -8.32
C ASP A 329 -10.20 7.23 -9.30
N PHE A 330 -9.22 6.63 -9.96
CA PHE A 330 -9.47 5.63 -11.00
C PHE A 330 -10.19 4.39 -10.47
N ASP A 331 -9.95 4.01 -9.21
CA ASP A 331 -10.71 2.95 -8.55
C ASP A 331 -12.21 3.28 -8.50
N ASN A 332 -12.58 4.52 -8.19
CA ASN A 332 -13.98 4.94 -8.23
C ASN A 332 -14.53 5.09 -9.65
N ILE A 333 -13.73 5.54 -10.63
CA ILE A 333 -14.15 5.61 -12.04
C ILE A 333 -14.61 4.22 -12.52
N VAL A 334 -13.84 3.17 -12.21
CA VAL A 334 -14.19 1.79 -12.59
C VAL A 334 -15.34 1.26 -11.72
N ASN A 335 -15.19 1.30 -10.40
CA ASN A 335 -16.10 0.64 -9.48
C ASN A 335 -17.43 1.39 -9.23
N ASN A 336 -17.69 2.51 -9.90
CA ASN A 336 -19.01 3.15 -9.92
C ASN A 336 -20.00 2.45 -10.87
N ASP A 337 -19.50 1.69 -11.82
CA ASP A 337 -20.29 0.90 -12.78
C ASP A 337 -20.53 -0.53 -12.28
N LEU A 338 -20.10 -0.86 -11.05
CA LEU A 338 -20.28 -2.16 -10.43
C LEU A 338 -21.76 -2.61 -10.44
N GLY A 339 -22.00 -3.78 -11.03
CA GLY A 339 -23.33 -4.36 -11.17
C GLY A 339 -24.15 -3.83 -12.36
N LYS A 340 -23.61 -2.89 -13.13
CA LYS A 340 -24.21 -2.36 -14.37
C LYS A 340 -23.49 -2.86 -15.61
N GLU A 341 -22.16 -2.93 -15.55
CA GLU A 341 -21.29 -3.32 -16.65
C GLU A 341 -20.25 -4.34 -16.20
N VAL A 342 -19.65 -5.03 -17.17
CA VAL A 342 -18.46 -5.85 -16.91
C VAL A 342 -17.28 -4.91 -16.72
N LEU A 343 -16.61 -4.95 -15.57
CA LEU A 343 -15.59 -3.94 -15.25
C LEU A 343 -14.18 -4.33 -15.69
N PHE A 344 -13.88 -5.63 -15.73
CA PHE A 344 -12.53 -6.15 -15.96
C PHE A 344 -12.49 -7.15 -17.12
N LEU A 345 -11.37 -7.18 -17.84
CA LEU A 345 -11.08 -8.19 -18.88
C LEU A 345 -10.62 -9.51 -18.28
N ASN A 346 -9.90 -9.44 -17.17
CA ASN A 346 -9.39 -10.57 -16.41
C ASN A 346 -9.44 -10.22 -14.91
N ASP A 347 -8.78 -10.99 -14.06
CA ASP A 347 -8.82 -10.77 -12.61
C ASP A 347 -8.25 -9.39 -12.18
N ASN A 348 -7.38 -8.77 -12.99
CA ASN A 348 -6.55 -7.63 -12.59
C ASN A 348 -6.76 -6.39 -13.47
N SER A 349 -6.94 -6.57 -14.77
CA SER A 349 -6.97 -5.50 -15.78
C SER A 349 -8.40 -4.97 -16.01
N PRO A 350 -8.66 -3.67 -15.78
CA PRO A 350 -9.91 -3.04 -16.18
C PRO A 350 -10.15 -3.13 -17.69
N GLN A 351 -11.40 -2.98 -18.12
CA GLN A 351 -11.71 -2.83 -19.55
C GLN A 351 -11.02 -1.61 -20.17
N PHE A 352 -10.71 -1.72 -21.46
CA PHE A 352 -10.03 -0.68 -22.25
C PHE A 352 -10.71 0.70 -22.14
N ILE A 353 -12.05 0.74 -22.12
CA ILE A 353 -12.82 1.98 -21.99
C ILE A 353 -12.46 2.78 -20.73
N TYR A 354 -12.08 2.12 -19.64
CA TYR A 354 -11.68 2.79 -18.41
C TYR A 354 -10.28 3.41 -18.55
N TRP A 355 -9.37 2.76 -19.25
CA TRP A 355 -8.05 3.31 -19.54
C TRP A 355 -8.13 4.57 -20.41
N GLU A 356 -9.06 4.63 -21.37
CA GLU A 356 -9.31 5.85 -22.16
C GLU A 356 -9.89 6.98 -21.31
N LYS A 357 -10.80 6.67 -20.37
CA LYS A 357 -11.30 7.65 -19.38
C LYS A 357 -10.15 8.20 -18.53
N LEU A 358 -9.25 7.32 -18.05
CA LEU A 358 -8.08 7.72 -17.27
C LEU A 358 -7.14 8.63 -18.09
N GLU A 359 -6.83 8.24 -19.32
CA GLU A 359 -5.99 9.04 -20.23
C GLU A 359 -6.60 10.44 -20.45
N THR A 360 -7.91 10.51 -20.70
CA THR A 360 -8.62 11.78 -20.89
C THR A 360 -8.53 12.68 -19.64
N GLU A 361 -8.82 12.14 -18.46
CA GLU A 361 -8.73 12.88 -17.19
C GLU A 361 -7.29 13.35 -16.89
N LEU A 362 -6.31 12.50 -17.19
CA LEU A 362 -4.90 12.83 -17.02
C LEU A 362 -4.46 13.93 -17.99
N THR A 363 -4.88 13.86 -19.25
CA THR A 363 -4.67 14.90 -20.26
C THR A 363 -5.20 16.25 -19.78
N LEU A 364 -6.44 16.30 -19.28
CA LEU A 364 -7.05 17.55 -18.79
C LEU A 364 -6.27 18.14 -17.60
N LYS A 365 -5.86 17.31 -16.66
CA LYS A 365 -5.08 17.76 -15.49
C LYS A 365 -3.71 18.27 -15.87
N ILE A 366 -2.99 17.56 -16.74
CA ILE A 366 -1.67 17.98 -17.21
C ILE A 366 -1.78 19.29 -17.99
N LYS A 367 -2.74 19.45 -18.91
CA LYS A 367 -2.95 20.71 -19.64
C LYS A 367 -3.17 21.88 -18.69
N ARG A 368 -3.98 21.70 -17.65
CA ARG A 368 -4.20 22.75 -16.64
C ARG A 368 -2.95 23.06 -15.81
N ILE A 369 -2.10 22.08 -15.50
CA ILE A 369 -0.85 22.33 -14.75
C ILE A 369 0.18 23.05 -15.62
N LEU A 370 0.22 22.74 -16.92
CA LEU A 370 1.15 23.31 -17.88
C LEU A 370 0.63 24.58 -18.58
N ASP A 371 -0.58 25.04 -18.25
CA ASP A 371 -1.29 26.14 -18.90
C ASP A 371 -1.37 26.03 -20.45
N LEU A 372 -1.76 24.84 -20.95
CA LEU A 372 -1.82 24.47 -22.38
C LEU A 372 -3.19 24.60 -23.05
#